data_AF-A0A2M8AM04-F1
#
_entry.id   AF-A0A2M8AM04-F1
#
_cell.length_a   1.000
_cell.length_b   1.000
_cell.length_c   1.000
_cell.angle_alpha   90.00
_cell.angle_beta   90.00
_cell.angle_gamma   90.00
#
_symmetry.space_group_name_H-M   'P 1'
#
loop_
_entity.id
_entity.type
_entity.pdbx_description
1 polymer ?
#
loop_
_entity_poly.entity_id
_entity_poly.type
_entity_poly.pdbx_seq_one_letter_code
_entity_poly.pdbx_strand_id
1 'polypeptide(L)'
;MIKLFRNIRQNLLNEGKTSKYFKYAIGEIVLVVIGILIALSINNWNEKQKQKKQLDAIYTTVQQNLKTDLKNIKIPIEFFEKLDSTLTKILTTTYSTSFLDSINEINHLQCIPCKSNINMYEPFEKQDNGFELLKKYEDNESIKGNEFSQDIIQFYTTQGKKLNTFSEVLIKEAYSNLKYYEQFLWYSDYSIGKYNPDAIAYFLNDQNYKNKAANFKIFIGRNHLKNLKDYEASATDFISKIEKRKKAL
;
A
#
# COMPACT_ATOMS: atom_id res chain seq x y z
N MET A 1 -25.05 -18.87 -49.06
CA MET A 1 -25.14 -20.34 -49.12
C MET A 1 -24.20 -20.82 -50.22
N ILE A 2 -23.22 -21.68 -49.89
CA ILE A 2 -22.26 -22.24 -50.86
C ILE A 2 -23.04 -22.86 -52.04
N LYS A 3 -22.69 -22.54 -53.29
CA LYS A 3 -23.42 -22.94 -54.53
C LYS A 3 -23.71 -24.45 -54.60
N LEU A 4 -22.85 -25.26 -53.98
CA LEU A 4 -22.97 -26.71 -53.88
C LEU A 4 -24.29 -27.14 -53.21
N PHE A 5 -24.65 -26.55 -52.06
CA PHE A 5 -25.86 -26.92 -51.32
C PHE A 5 -27.14 -26.43 -51.99
N ARG A 6 -27.05 -25.32 -52.76
CA ARG A 6 -28.18 -24.79 -53.53
C ARG A 6 -28.61 -25.75 -54.64
N ASN A 7 -27.66 -26.30 -55.39
CA ASN A 7 -27.96 -27.22 -56.50
C ASN A 7 -28.50 -28.57 -55.99
N ILE A 8 -28.00 -29.06 -54.85
CA ILE A 8 -28.50 -30.29 -54.21
C ILE A 8 -29.95 -30.12 -53.72
N ARG A 9 -30.29 -28.95 -53.16
CA ARG A 9 -31.67 -28.62 -52.74
C ARG A 9 -32.66 -28.59 -53.91
N GLN A 10 -32.27 -27.99 -55.03
CA GLN A 10 -33.12 -27.92 -56.23
C GLN A 10 -33.38 -29.32 -56.81
N ASN A 11 -32.37 -30.18 -56.88
CA ASN A 11 -32.54 -31.55 -57.38
C ASN A 11 -33.42 -32.43 -56.46
N LEU A 12 -33.30 -32.30 -55.13
CA LEU A 12 -34.10 -33.08 -54.17
C LEU A 12 -35.58 -32.68 -54.11
N LEU A 13 -35.89 -31.41 -54.39
CA LEU A 13 -37.27 -30.91 -54.49
C LEU A 13 -37.96 -31.38 -55.79
N ASN A 14 -37.22 -31.42 -56.90
CA ASN A 14 -37.74 -31.89 -58.19
C ASN A 14 -38.07 -33.39 -58.23
N GLU A 15 -37.51 -34.20 -57.32
CA GLU A 15 -37.77 -35.65 -57.23
C GLU A 15 -38.91 -36.04 -56.26
N GLY A 16 -39.64 -35.09 -55.65
CA GLY A 16 -40.75 -35.39 -54.72
C GLY A 16 -40.31 -35.94 -53.35
N LYS A 17 -39.01 -35.93 -53.01
CA LYS A 17 -38.43 -36.53 -51.81
C LYS A 17 -38.37 -35.57 -50.62
N THR A 18 -39.51 -35.05 -50.19
CA THR A 18 -39.65 -34.06 -49.10
C THR A 18 -38.99 -34.52 -47.77
N SER A 19 -39.12 -35.80 -47.41
CA SER A 19 -38.47 -36.36 -46.20
C SER A 19 -36.94 -36.28 -46.23
N LYS A 20 -36.32 -36.47 -47.41
CA LYS A 20 -34.86 -36.31 -47.57
C LYS A 20 -34.46 -34.84 -47.48
N TYR A 21 -35.25 -33.94 -48.08
CA TYR A 21 -35.03 -32.50 -48.02
C TYR A 21 -34.98 -31.97 -46.56
N PHE A 22 -35.91 -32.40 -45.70
CA PHE A 22 -35.91 -32.00 -44.29
C PHE A 22 -34.65 -32.45 -43.53
N LYS A 23 -34.17 -33.68 -43.74
CA LYS A 23 -32.93 -34.18 -43.13
C LYS A 23 -31.71 -33.35 -43.55
N TYR A 24 -31.63 -32.96 -44.83
CA TYR A 24 -30.54 -32.11 -45.33
C TYR A 24 -30.62 -30.67 -44.81
N ALA A 25 -31.82 -30.08 -44.71
CA ALA A 25 -32.02 -28.74 -44.17
C ALA A 25 -31.65 -28.66 -42.67
N ILE A 26 -31.98 -29.69 -41.89
CA ILE A 26 -31.57 -29.80 -40.48
C ILE A 26 -30.04 -29.92 -40.39
N GLY A 27 -29.41 -30.73 -41.24
CA GLY A 27 -27.95 -30.83 -41.31
C GLY A 27 -27.26 -29.50 -41.61
N GLU A 28 -27.82 -28.69 -42.51
CA GLU A 28 -27.32 -27.34 -42.84
C GLU A 28 -27.43 -26.38 -41.64
N ILE A 29 -28.57 -26.39 -40.94
CA ILE A 29 -28.77 -25.58 -39.72
C ILE A 29 -27.76 -25.99 -38.64
N VAL A 30 -27.59 -27.28 -38.39
CA VAL A 30 -26.62 -27.79 -37.40
C VAL A 30 -25.19 -27.36 -37.75
N LEU A 31 -24.79 -27.45 -39.03
CA LEU A 31 -23.48 -26.99 -39.50
C LEU A 31 -23.27 -25.49 -39.29
N VAL A 32 -24.28 -24.67 -39.59
CA VAL A 32 -24.23 -23.22 -39.37
C VAL A 32 -24.12 -22.89 -37.88
N VAL A 33 -24.90 -23.58 -37.03
CA VAL A 33 -24.86 -23.41 -35.58
C VAL A 33 -23.47 -23.77 -35.03
N ILE A 34 -22.87 -24.89 -35.46
CA ILE A 34 -21.50 -25.27 -35.08
C ILE A 34 -20.51 -24.18 -35.51
N GLY A 35 -20.63 -23.64 -36.73
CA GLY A 35 -19.78 -22.56 -37.21
C GLY A 35 -19.87 -21.30 -36.34
N ILE A 36 -21.09 -20.90 -35.95
CA ILE A 36 -21.33 -19.75 -35.05
C ILE A 36 -20.74 -20.02 -33.66
N LEU A 37 -20.94 -21.21 -33.11
CA LEU A 37 -20.42 -21.58 -31.79
C LEU A 37 -18.88 -21.59 -31.77
N ILE A 38 -18.23 -22.08 -32.82
CA ILE A 38 -16.77 -22.02 -32.95
C ILE A 38 -16.30 -20.58 -33.04
N ALA A 39 -16.93 -19.75 -33.88
CA ALA A 39 -16.57 -18.33 -34.01
C ALA A 39 -16.72 -17.58 -32.67
N LEU A 40 -17.82 -17.80 -31.95
CA LEU A 40 -18.05 -17.25 -30.63
C LEU A 40 -17.01 -17.75 -29.61
N SER A 41 -16.66 -19.04 -29.67
CA SER A 41 -15.66 -19.64 -28.78
C SER A 41 -14.26 -19.05 -29.00
N ILE A 42 -13.85 -18.86 -30.25
CA ILE A 42 -12.58 -18.21 -30.61
C ILE A 42 -12.56 -16.76 -30.11
N ASN A 43 -13.65 -16.02 -30.34
CA ASN A 43 -13.76 -14.64 -29.88
C ASN A 43 -13.67 -14.54 -28.35
N ASN A 44 -14.40 -15.39 -27.63
CA ASN A 44 -14.36 -15.46 -26.17
C ASN A 44 -12.98 -15.86 -25.64
N TRP A 45 -12.27 -16.75 -26.33
CA TRP A 45 -10.91 -17.12 -25.95
C TRP A 45 -9.93 -15.96 -26.14
N ASN A 46 -10.01 -15.24 -27.26
CA ASN A 46 -9.18 -14.06 -27.51
C ASN A 46 -9.43 -12.95 -26.48
N GLU A 47 -10.69 -12.69 -26.13
CA GLU A 47 -11.04 -11.70 -25.10
C GLU A 47 -10.48 -12.09 -23.73
N LYS A 48 -10.62 -13.35 -23.32
CA LYS A 48 -10.02 -13.87 -22.08
C LYS A 48 -8.50 -13.72 -22.05
N GLN A 49 -7.82 -13.95 -23.18
CA GLN A 49 -6.36 -13.76 -23.26
C GLN A 49 -5.97 -12.28 -23.12
N LYS A 50 -6.75 -11.37 -23.71
CA LYS A 50 -6.54 -9.92 -23.57
C LYS A 50 -6.75 -9.46 -22.13
N GLN A 51 -7.83 -9.91 -21.49
CA GLN A 51 -8.12 -9.65 -20.07
C GLN A 51 -6.99 -10.14 -19.16
N LYS A 52 -6.50 -11.37 -19.38
CA LYS A 52 -5.38 -11.93 -18.62
C LYS A 52 -4.11 -11.10 -18.76
N LYS A 53 -3.73 -10.73 -20.00
CA LYS A 53 -2.55 -9.87 -20.24
C LYS A 53 -2.66 -8.52 -19.55
N GLN A 54 -3.85 -7.92 -19.55
CA GLN A 54 -4.10 -6.66 -18.85
C GLN A 54 -3.92 -6.83 -17.33
N LEU A 55 -4.49 -7.87 -16.74
CA LEU A 55 -4.33 -8.16 -15.31
C LEU A 55 -2.87 -8.42 -14.93
N ASP A 56 -2.12 -9.17 -15.75
CA ASP A 56 -0.68 -9.42 -15.52
C ASP A 56 0.16 -8.14 -15.59
N ALA A 57 -0.21 -7.20 -16.48
CA ALA A 57 0.41 -5.89 -16.54
C ALA A 57 0.12 -5.08 -15.26
N ILE A 58 -1.13 -5.10 -14.78
CA ILE A 58 -1.52 -4.45 -13.52
C ILE A 58 -0.75 -5.04 -12.34
N TYR A 59 -0.66 -6.37 -12.22
CA TYR A 59 0.14 -7.01 -11.17
C TYR A 59 1.62 -6.65 -11.24
N THR A 60 2.16 -6.44 -12.45
CA THR A 60 3.53 -5.96 -12.61
C THR A 60 3.70 -4.55 -12.06
N THR A 61 2.74 -3.66 -12.31
CA THR A 61 2.73 -2.31 -11.71
C THR A 61 2.64 -2.37 -10.19
N VAL A 62 1.71 -3.16 -9.63
CA VAL A 62 1.57 -3.37 -8.19
C VAL A 62 2.88 -3.88 -7.58
N GLN A 63 3.52 -4.87 -8.21
CA GLN A 63 4.79 -5.41 -7.75
C GLN A 63 5.89 -4.34 -7.72
N GLN A 64 5.97 -3.50 -8.75
CA GLN A 64 6.95 -2.42 -8.81
C GLN A 64 6.69 -1.37 -7.72
N ASN A 65 5.43 -1.04 -7.46
CA ASN A 65 5.03 -0.15 -6.37
C ASN A 65 5.49 -0.68 -5.01
N LEU A 66 5.17 -1.94 -4.70
CA LEU A 66 5.59 -2.58 -3.45
C LEU A 66 7.12 -2.61 -3.32
N LYS A 67 7.86 -2.85 -4.41
CA LYS A 67 9.33 -2.81 -4.39
C LYS A 67 9.88 -1.41 -4.07
N THR A 68 9.28 -0.37 -4.63
CA THR A 68 9.61 1.03 -4.29
C THR A 68 9.29 1.32 -2.83
N ASP A 69 8.12 0.90 -2.35
CA ASP A 69 7.71 1.10 -0.97
C ASP A 69 8.66 0.42 0.01
N LEU A 70 9.06 -0.83 -0.24
CA LEU A 70 10.04 -1.56 0.59
C LEU A 70 11.41 -0.88 0.65
N LYS A 71 11.80 -0.14 -0.39
CA LYS A 71 13.03 0.65 -0.36
C LYS A 71 12.85 1.87 0.54
N ASN A 72 11.72 2.56 0.43
CA ASN A 72 11.48 3.82 1.11
C ASN A 72 11.09 3.64 2.58
N ILE A 73 10.43 2.54 2.95
CA ILE A 73 9.92 2.29 4.30
C ILE A 73 11.03 2.06 5.34
N LYS A 74 12.25 1.74 4.90
CA LYS A 74 13.39 1.49 5.80
C LYS A 74 13.76 2.74 6.60
N ILE A 75 13.73 3.91 5.96
CA ILE A 75 14.06 5.20 6.58
C ILE A 75 13.14 5.50 7.78
N PRO A 76 11.80 5.51 7.63
CA PRO A 76 10.90 5.76 8.75
C PRO A 76 10.99 4.65 9.81
N ILE A 77 11.16 3.38 9.44
CA ILE A 77 11.35 2.30 10.43
C ILE A 77 12.58 2.59 11.32
N GLU A 78 13.75 2.83 10.72
CA GLU A 78 14.98 3.13 11.45
C GLU A 78 14.86 4.40 12.30
N PHE A 79 14.20 5.42 11.77
CA PHE A 79 13.93 6.66 12.49
C PHE A 79 13.10 6.40 13.75
N PHE A 80 11.97 5.70 13.63
CA PHE A 80 11.08 5.43 14.75
C PHE A 80 11.68 4.45 15.76
N GLU A 81 12.54 3.52 15.36
CA GLU A 81 13.30 2.67 16.28
C GLU A 81 14.31 3.46 17.12
N LYS A 82 15.09 4.34 16.48
CA LYS A 82 16.02 5.23 17.19
C LYS A 82 15.28 6.16 18.14
N LEU A 83 14.15 6.70 17.69
CA LEU A 83 13.32 7.57 18.48
C LEU A 83 12.70 6.83 19.69
N ASP A 84 12.20 5.62 19.49
CA ASP A 84 11.67 4.78 20.56
C ASP A 84 12.74 4.50 21.65
N SER A 85 13.98 4.22 21.22
CA SER A 85 15.12 4.04 22.11
C SER A 85 15.44 5.32 22.90
N THR A 86 15.50 6.47 22.22
CA THR A 86 15.77 7.77 22.85
C THR A 86 14.68 8.13 23.87
N LEU A 87 13.41 7.98 23.52
CA LEU A 87 12.30 8.26 24.42
C LEU A 87 12.32 7.31 25.63
N THR A 88 12.70 6.04 25.44
CA THR A 88 12.89 5.11 26.56
C THR A 88 13.93 5.64 27.53
N LYS A 89 15.10 6.07 27.03
CA LYS A 89 16.16 6.64 27.87
C LYS A 89 15.69 7.86 28.64
N ILE A 90 14.96 8.79 28.00
CA ILE A 90 14.39 9.97 28.65
C ILE A 90 13.44 9.59 29.79
N LEU A 91 12.61 8.55 29.58
CA LEU A 91 11.62 8.12 30.56
C LEU A 91 12.23 7.34 31.74
N THR A 92 13.29 6.58 31.50
CA THR A 92 13.91 5.72 32.53
C THR A 92 15.10 6.37 33.24
N THR A 93 15.64 7.46 32.71
CA THR A 93 16.81 8.14 33.26
C THR A 93 16.40 9.37 34.04
N THR A 94 17.04 9.57 35.18
CA THR A 94 17.04 10.86 35.88
C THR A 94 18.45 11.43 35.76
N TYR A 95 18.59 12.56 35.10
CA TYR A 95 19.89 13.16 34.84
C TYR A 95 20.32 13.99 36.05
N SER A 96 21.54 13.76 36.55
CA SER A 96 22.08 14.49 37.69
C SER A 96 22.36 15.95 37.33
N THR A 97 22.40 16.81 38.34
CA THR A 97 22.81 18.22 38.18
C THR A 97 24.18 18.31 37.50
N SER A 98 25.15 17.48 37.92
CA SER A 98 26.49 17.45 37.30
C SER A 98 26.49 17.11 35.81
N PHE A 99 25.53 16.31 35.34
CA PHE A 99 25.37 16.04 33.92
C PHE A 99 24.80 17.25 33.21
N LEU A 100 23.77 17.90 33.78
CA LEU A 100 23.22 19.14 33.22
C LEU A 100 24.29 20.22 33.09
N ASP A 101 25.11 20.42 34.13
CA ASP A 101 26.20 21.40 34.17
C ASP A 101 27.29 21.11 33.13
N SER A 102 27.41 19.86 32.69
CA SER A 102 28.36 19.48 31.63
C SER A 102 27.89 19.88 30.23
N ILE A 103 26.59 20.16 30.04
CA ILE A 103 26.02 20.57 28.76
C ILE A 103 26.23 22.08 28.57
N ASN A 104 26.71 22.47 27.40
CA ASN A 104 27.03 23.86 27.07
C ASN A 104 26.85 24.13 25.57
N GLU A 105 27.14 25.36 25.17
CA GLU A 105 27.03 25.84 23.78
C GLU A 105 27.76 24.95 22.76
N ILE A 106 28.87 24.31 23.16
CA ILE A 106 29.71 23.51 22.28
C ILE A 106 29.12 22.10 22.07
N ASN A 107 28.59 21.47 23.12
CA ASN A 107 28.22 20.05 23.09
C ASN A 107 26.71 19.77 23.07
N HIS A 108 25.85 20.75 23.33
CA HIS A 108 24.40 20.52 23.46
C HIS A 108 23.77 19.93 22.19
N LEU A 109 24.28 20.29 21.00
CA LEU A 109 23.80 19.73 19.74
C LEU A 109 24.11 18.23 19.58
N GLN A 110 25.10 17.71 20.28
CA GLN A 110 25.47 16.28 20.27
C GLN A 110 24.66 15.49 21.30
N CYS A 111 24.07 16.16 22.28
CA CYS A 111 23.19 15.52 23.26
C CYS A 111 21.80 15.30 22.66
N ILE A 112 21.58 14.12 22.10
CA ILE A 112 20.28 13.69 21.55
C ILE A 112 19.11 13.88 22.55
N PRO A 113 19.19 13.46 23.83
CA PRO A 113 18.08 13.63 24.77
C PRO A 113 17.88 15.08 25.23
N CYS A 114 18.87 15.96 25.05
CA CYS A 114 18.79 17.37 25.42
C CYS A 114 17.97 18.23 24.44
N LYS A 115 17.31 17.60 23.47
CA LYS A 115 16.45 18.24 22.47
C LYS A 115 15.02 17.75 22.63
N SER A 116 14.06 18.50 22.09
CA SER A 116 12.71 17.96 21.93
C SER A 116 12.75 16.77 20.98
N ASN A 117 12.31 15.61 21.47
CA ASN A 117 12.19 14.37 20.71
C ASN A 117 10.70 14.02 20.46
N ILE A 118 9.78 14.93 20.75
CA ILE A 118 8.32 14.67 20.69
C ILE A 118 7.59 15.51 19.64
N ASN A 119 8.36 16.10 18.72
CA ASN A 119 7.88 16.97 17.66
C ASN A 119 8.54 16.66 16.30
N MET A 120 9.16 15.49 16.18
CA MET A 120 9.78 15.02 14.95
C MET A 120 8.90 13.94 14.32
N TYR A 121 8.83 13.94 12.99
CA TYR A 121 8.06 12.96 12.21
C TYR A 121 8.78 12.68 10.90
N GLU A 122 8.92 11.40 10.57
CA GLU A 122 9.48 10.94 9.30
C GLU A 122 8.35 10.32 8.47
N PRO A 123 7.96 10.92 7.33
CA PRO A 123 6.84 10.43 6.54
C PRO A 123 7.14 9.12 5.81
N PHE A 124 6.08 8.33 5.61
CA PHE A 124 6.08 7.21 4.67
C PHE A 124 4.96 7.41 3.64
N GLU A 125 5.35 7.57 2.38
CA GLU A 125 4.43 7.70 1.26
C GLU A 125 4.45 6.43 0.40
N LYS A 126 3.34 5.70 0.43
CA LYS A 126 3.15 4.48 -0.38
C LYS A 126 2.80 4.81 -1.82
N GLN A 127 3.13 3.89 -2.73
CA GLN A 127 2.77 3.99 -4.15
C GLN A 127 1.43 3.31 -4.43
N ASP A 128 0.45 4.07 -4.94
CA ASP A 128 -0.94 3.59 -5.09
C ASP A 128 -1.41 3.34 -6.52
N ASN A 129 -0.65 3.73 -7.54
CA ASN A 129 -1.12 3.67 -8.93
C ASN A 129 -1.47 2.24 -9.39
N GLY A 130 -0.69 1.23 -9.01
CA GLY A 130 -1.01 -0.17 -9.30
C GLY A 130 -2.28 -0.65 -8.58
N PHE A 131 -2.48 -0.22 -7.34
CA PHE A 131 -3.70 -0.49 -6.57
C PHE A 131 -4.94 0.13 -7.23
N GLU A 132 -4.87 1.40 -7.63
CA GLU A 132 -5.96 2.10 -8.30
C GLU A 132 -6.32 1.46 -9.64
N LEU A 133 -5.32 0.99 -10.39
CA LEU A 133 -5.55 0.23 -11.63
C LEU A 133 -6.24 -1.11 -11.36
N LEU A 134 -5.79 -1.85 -10.34
CA LEU A 134 -6.38 -3.14 -9.97
C LEU A 134 -7.83 -2.99 -9.50
N LYS A 135 -8.11 -1.98 -8.68
CA LYS A 135 -9.46 -1.67 -8.22
C LYS A 135 -10.39 -1.35 -9.39
N LYS A 136 -9.96 -0.48 -10.31
CA LYS A 136 -10.72 -0.16 -11.53
C LYS A 136 -10.95 -1.37 -12.44
N TYR A 137 -10.00 -2.29 -12.50
CA TYR A 137 -10.14 -3.51 -13.29
C TYR A 137 -11.23 -4.42 -12.69
N GLU A 138 -11.21 -4.63 -11.37
CA GLU A 138 -12.19 -5.45 -10.66
C GLU A 138 -13.60 -4.82 -10.64
N ASP A 139 -13.72 -3.49 -10.63
CA ASP A 139 -15.02 -2.78 -10.66
C ASP A 139 -15.73 -2.88 -12.04
N ASN A 140 -14.98 -3.00 -13.14
CA ASN A 140 -15.52 -2.98 -14.50
C ASN A 140 -15.85 -4.37 -15.07
N GLU A 141 -15.14 -5.40 -14.65
CA GLU A 141 -15.35 -6.75 -15.14
C GLU A 141 -16.40 -7.44 -14.28
N SER A 142 -17.54 -7.84 -14.84
CA SER A 142 -18.65 -8.54 -14.14
C SER A 142 -18.29 -9.96 -13.65
N ILE A 143 -17.00 -10.26 -13.54
CA ILE A 143 -16.43 -11.53 -13.12
C ILE A 143 -16.05 -11.38 -11.64
N LYS A 144 -16.76 -12.12 -10.77
CA LYS A 144 -16.42 -12.24 -9.34
C LYS A 144 -14.91 -12.35 -9.14
N GLY A 145 -14.40 -11.40 -8.36
CA GLY A 145 -13.00 -11.06 -8.26
C GLY A 145 -12.08 -12.22 -7.95
N ASN A 146 -10.92 -12.22 -8.61
CA ASN A 146 -9.84 -13.12 -8.27
C ASN A 146 -9.49 -12.89 -6.80
N GLU A 147 -9.56 -13.94 -5.98
CA GLU A 147 -9.32 -13.89 -4.53
C GLU A 147 -8.04 -13.12 -4.20
N PHE A 148 -7.00 -13.28 -5.03
CA PHE A 148 -5.75 -12.56 -4.87
C PHE A 148 -5.80 -11.07 -5.20
N SER A 149 -6.58 -10.67 -6.21
CA SER A 149 -6.82 -9.24 -6.46
C SER A 149 -7.48 -8.61 -5.25
N GLN A 150 -8.46 -9.31 -4.66
CA GLN A 150 -9.20 -8.85 -3.49
C GLN A 150 -8.29 -8.78 -2.25
N ASP A 151 -7.38 -9.74 -2.07
CA ASP A 151 -6.36 -9.67 -1.01
C ASP A 151 -5.47 -8.43 -1.13
N ILE A 152 -4.99 -8.14 -2.34
CA ILE A 152 -4.17 -6.94 -2.61
C ILE A 152 -4.99 -5.68 -2.32
N ILE A 153 -6.22 -5.60 -2.82
CA ILE A 153 -7.11 -4.45 -2.60
C ILE A 153 -7.36 -4.25 -1.10
N GLN A 154 -7.63 -5.32 -0.36
CA GLN A 154 -7.87 -5.27 1.09
C GLN A 154 -6.63 -4.82 1.84
N PHE A 155 -5.44 -5.28 1.43
CA PHE A 155 -4.16 -4.85 1.99
C PHE A 155 -3.97 -3.33 1.86
N TYR A 156 -4.07 -2.79 0.64
CA TYR A 156 -3.91 -1.34 0.41
C TYR A 156 -4.98 -0.52 1.15
N THR A 157 -6.23 -1.00 1.14
CA THR A 157 -7.34 -0.32 1.82
C THR A 157 -7.18 -0.30 3.33
N THR A 158 -6.75 -1.42 3.94
CA THR A 158 -6.66 -1.55 5.40
C THR A 158 -5.37 -0.98 5.94
N GLN A 159 -4.23 -1.47 5.45
CA GLN A 159 -2.92 -1.09 5.98
C GLN A 159 -2.57 0.33 5.57
N GLY A 160 -2.89 0.70 4.32
CA GLY A 160 -2.73 2.07 3.85
C GLY A 160 -3.50 3.08 4.69
N LYS A 161 -4.76 2.80 5.00
CA LYS A 161 -5.57 3.68 5.86
C LYS A 161 -5.02 3.77 7.28
N LYS A 162 -4.56 2.65 7.86
CA LYS A 162 -3.93 2.65 9.19
C LYS A 162 -2.69 3.53 9.22
N LEU A 163 -1.79 3.38 8.25
CA LEU A 163 -0.58 4.18 8.14
C LEU A 163 -0.90 5.68 8.08
N ASN A 164 -1.77 6.09 7.16
CA ASN A 164 -2.17 7.50 7.02
C ASN A 164 -2.80 8.05 8.31
N THR A 165 -3.71 7.30 8.95
CA THR A 165 -4.37 7.73 10.18
C THR A 165 -3.36 7.97 11.31
N PHE A 166 -2.38 7.07 11.49
CA PHE A 166 -1.37 7.24 12.53
C PHE A 166 -0.38 8.35 12.22
N SER A 167 -0.03 8.53 10.95
CA SER A 167 0.77 9.67 10.48
C SER A 167 0.11 11.01 10.83
N GLU A 168 -1.19 11.15 10.55
CA GLU A 168 -1.95 12.37 10.89
C GLU A 168 -1.95 12.64 12.40
N VAL A 169 -2.14 11.60 13.21
CA VAL A 169 -2.08 11.71 14.68
C VAL A 169 -0.71 12.17 15.16
N LEU A 170 0.38 11.60 14.63
CA LEU A 170 1.74 11.99 15.00
C LEU A 170 2.05 13.44 14.61
N ILE A 171 1.64 13.87 13.42
CA ILE A 171 1.80 15.27 12.97
C ILE A 171 1.04 16.22 13.90
N LYS A 172 -0.20 15.88 14.24
CA LYS A 172 -1.03 16.68 15.15
C LYS A 172 -0.41 16.79 16.54
N GLU A 173 0.09 15.69 17.08
CA GLU A 173 0.74 15.66 18.40
C GLU A 173 2.04 16.46 18.39
N ALA A 174 2.86 16.30 17.35
CA ALA A 174 4.10 17.06 17.16
C ALA A 174 3.84 18.57 17.11
N TYR A 175 2.83 18.99 16.35
CA TYR A 175 2.39 20.38 16.27
C TYR A 175 1.89 20.90 17.62
N SER A 176 1.06 20.12 18.32
CA SER A 176 0.55 20.45 19.65
C SER A 176 1.68 20.67 20.66
N ASN A 177 2.71 19.82 20.63
CA ASN A 177 3.88 19.96 21.50
C ASN A 177 4.70 21.21 21.16
N LEU A 178 4.92 21.52 19.88
CA LEU A 178 5.56 22.76 19.47
C LEU A 178 4.78 24.00 19.95
N LYS A 179 3.44 23.98 19.77
CA LYS A 179 2.58 25.07 20.22
C LYS A 179 2.65 25.28 21.73
N TYR A 180 2.69 24.18 22.49
CA TYR A 180 2.86 24.22 23.93
C TYR A 180 4.20 24.86 24.33
N TYR A 181 5.26 24.68 23.54
CA TYR A 181 6.56 25.26 23.89
C TYR A 181 6.62 26.79 23.77
N GLU A 182 5.74 27.42 22.98
CA GLU A 182 5.71 28.87 22.79
C GLU A 182 5.54 29.66 24.11
N GLN A 183 5.03 29.03 25.17
CA GLN A 183 4.87 29.68 26.47
C GLN A 183 6.18 29.84 27.25
N PHE A 184 7.23 29.10 26.89
CA PHE A 184 8.50 29.14 27.62
C PHE A 184 9.43 30.20 27.08
N LEU A 185 10.11 30.93 27.98
CA LEU A 185 11.06 31.98 27.62
C LEU A 185 12.22 31.48 26.74
N TRP A 186 12.60 30.21 26.90
CA TRP A 186 13.68 29.58 26.13
C TRP A 186 13.28 29.18 24.70
N TYR A 187 12.01 29.31 24.31
CA TYR A 187 11.52 28.80 23.03
C TYR A 187 12.18 29.46 21.82
N SER A 188 12.43 30.77 21.86
CA SER A 188 13.11 31.48 20.76
C SER A 188 14.52 30.97 20.55
N ASP A 189 15.28 30.73 21.64
CA ASP A 189 16.62 30.14 21.56
C ASP A 189 16.55 28.71 20.99
N TYR A 190 15.62 27.89 21.49
CA TYR A 190 15.37 26.54 20.97
C TYR A 190 15.07 26.54 19.46
N SER A 191 14.23 27.46 18.99
CA SER A 191 13.78 27.52 17.59
C SER A 191 14.90 27.78 16.59
N ILE A 192 15.99 28.42 17.04
CA ILE A 192 17.18 28.69 16.22
C ILE A 192 18.36 27.75 16.57
N GLY A 193 18.11 26.74 17.41
CA GLY A 193 19.15 25.79 17.84
C GLY A 193 20.21 26.41 18.74
N LYS A 194 19.91 27.52 19.42
CA LYS A 194 20.80 28.15 20.38
C LYS A 194 20.69 27.45 21.74
N TYR A 195 21.84 27.27 22.39
CA TYR A 195 21.91 26.70 23.72
C TYR A 195 21.10 27.51 24.72
N ASN A 196 20.31 26.81 25.53
CA ASN A 196 19.59 27.38 26.66
C ASN A 196 19.50 26.33 27.78
N PRO A 197 20.03 26.60 28.98
CA PRO A 197 20.07 25.63 30.07
C PRO A 197 18.67 25.24 30.57
N ASP A 198 17.71 26.16 30.56
CA ASP A 198 16.33 25.89 31.00
C ASP A 198 15.62 24.95 30.03
N ALA A 199 15.86 25.09 28.72
CA ALA A 199 15.35 24.16 27.71
C ALA A 199 15.91 22.75 27.92
N ILE A 200 17.22 22.63 28.21
CA ILE A 200 17.88 21.34 28.47
C ILE A 200 17.31 20.69 29.73
N ALA A 201 17.21 21.43 30.82
CA ALA A 201 16.62 20.94 32.06
C ALA A 201 15.18 20.48 31.85
N TYR A 202 14.39 21.23 31.05
CA TYR A 202 13.04 20.86 30.67
C TYR A 202 13.00 19.53 29.90
N PHE A 203 13.78 19.37 28.83
CA PHE A 203 13.75 18.13 28.04
C PHE A 203 14.29 16.90 28.77
N LEU A 204 15.16 17.05 29.77
CA LEU A 204 15.77 15.92 30.47
C LEU A 204 15.01 15.49 31.72
N ASN A 205 14.51 16.45 32.51
CA ASN A 205 14.04 16.18 33.87
C ASN A 205 12.61 16.67 34.15
N ASP A 206 12.03 17.55 33.34
CA ASP A 206 10.66 18.04 33.59
C ASP A 206 9.62 16.91 33.48
N GLN A 207 8.76 16.82 34.49
CA GLN A 207 7.76 15.76 34.57
C GLN A 207 6.67 15.89 33.50
N ASN A 208 6.30 17.11 33.11
CA ASN A 208 5.33 17.34 32.04
C ASN A 208 5.90 16.90 30.69
N TYR A 209 7.15 17.26 30.40
CA TYR A 209 7.85 16.76 29.21
C TYR A 209 7.91 15.22 29.22
N LYS A 210 8.29 14.59 30.34
CA LYS A 210 8.28 13.11 30.46
C LYS A 210 6.89 12.51 30.20
N ASN A 211 5.82 13.12 30.71
CA ASN A 211 4.46 12.66 30.45
C ASN A 211 4.09 12.77 28.96
N LYS A 212 4.43 13.89 28.30
CA LYS A 212 4.24 14.07 26.86
C LYS A 212 5.07 13.08 26.04
N ALA A 213 6.31 12.83 26.44
CA ALA A 213 7.20 11.83 25.83
C ALA A 213 6.65 10.41 25.98
N ALA A 214 6.05 10.07 27.12
CA ALA A 214 5.40 8.78 27.33
C ALA A 214 4.20 8.60 26.37
N ASN A 215 3.36 9.64 26.24
CA ASN A 215 2.24 9.65 25.30
C ASN A 215 2.72 9.48 23.84
N PHE A 216 3.69 10.29 23.43
CA PHE A 216 4.26 10.25 22.08
C PHE A 216 4.89 8.88 21.76
N LYS A 217 5.62 8.29 22.71
CA LYS A 217 6.19 6.94 22.60
C LYS A 217 5.12 5.87 22.39
N ILE A 218 3.96 5.96 23.03
CA ILE A 218 2.86 5.00 22.83
C ILE A 218 2.37 5.06 21.37
N PHE A 219 2.20 6.25 20.81
CA PHE A 219 1.79 6.42 19.41
C PHE A 219 2.85 5.93 18.41
N ILE A 220 4.13 6.22 18.66
CA ILE A 220 5.23 5.74 17.82
C ILE A 220 5.39 4.22 17.91
N GLY A 221 5.72 3.70 19.10
CA GLY A 221 6.25 2.36 19.25
C GLY A 221 5.18 1.27 19.18
N ARG A 222 4.02 1.49 19.80
CA ARG A 222 2.95 0.47 19.84
C ARG A 222 2.09 0.47 18.60
N ASN A 223 1.99 1.61 17.91
CA ASN A 223 1.07 1.75 16.78
C ASN A 223 1.80 1.98 15.45
N HIS A 224 2.48 3.12 15.27
CA HIS A 224 2.98 3.50 13.95
C HIS A 224 4.14 2.62 13.46
N LEU A 225 5.17 2.40 14.29
CA LEU A 225 6.30 1.51 13.97
C LEU A 225 5.84 0.08 13.69
N LYS A 226 4.88 -0.42 14.48
CA LYS A 226 4.27 -1.73 14.24
C LYS A 226 3.59 -1.78 12.87
N ASN A 227 2.79 -0.78 12.51
CA ASN A 227 2.12 -0.73 11.21
C ASN A 227 3.10 -0.64 10.03
N LEU A 228 4.22 0.07 10.18
CA LEU A 228 5.27 0.12 9.15
C LEU A 228 5.89 -1.28 8.93
N LYS A 229 6.22 -1.99 10.03
CA LYS A 229 6.76 -3.37 9.95
C LYS A 229 5.73 -4.36 9.39
N ASP A 230 4.46 -4.24 9.78
CA ASP A 230 3.38 -5.06 9.24
C ASP A 230 3.22 -4.84 7.73
N TYR A 231 3.34 -3.58 7.27
CA TYR A 231 3.32 -3.22 5.85
C TYR A 231 4.52 -3.84 5.12
N GLU A 232 5.73 -3.69 5.65
CA GLU A 232 6.96 -4.26 5.08
C GLU A 232 6.84 -5.79 4.90
N ALA A 233 6.37 -6.50 5.93
CA ALA A 233 6.17 -7.94 5.86
C ALA A 233 5.13 -8.34 4.81
N SER A 234 3.99 -7.64 4.79
CA SER A 234 2.88 -7.91 3.86
C SER A 234 3.28 -7.62 2.41
N ALA A 235 3.94 -6.49 2.17
CA ALA A 235 4.43 -6.10 0.85
C ALA A 235 5.43 -7.13 0.30
N THR A 236 6.33 -7.64 1.15
CA THR A 236 7.27 -8.70 0.80
C THR A 236 6.56 -9.99 0.38
N ASP A 237 5.54 -10.41 1.14
CA ASP A 237 4.74 -11.59 0.82
C ASP A 237 3.98 -11.43 -0.52
N PHE A 238 3.34 -10.28 -0.74
CA PHE A 238 2.65 -10.02 -2.01
C PHE A 238 3.60 -10.02 -3.21
N ILE A 239 4.79 -9.43 -3.09
CA ILE A 239 5.80 -9.50 -4.16
C ILE A 239 6.14 -10.96 -4.49
N SER A 240 6.38 -11.79 -3.46
CA SER A 240 6.68 -13.22 -3.67
C SER A 240 5.53 -13.96 -4.35
N LYS A 241 4.28 -13.70 -3.93
CA LYS A 241 3.07 -14.28 -4.55
C LYS A 241 2.91 -13.86 -6.01
N ILE A 242 3.16 -12.60 -6.35
CA ILE A 242 3.12 -12.12 -7.74
C ILE A 242 4.20 -12.82 -8.59
N GLU A 243 5.42 -12.96 -8.06
CA GLU A 243 6.52 -13.62 -8.77
C GLU A 243 6.24 -15.10 -9.04
N LYS A 244 5.67 -15.82 -8.07
CA LYS A 244 5.27 -17.22 -8.23
C LYS A 244 4.20 -17.39 -9.30
N ARG A 245 3.21 -16.50 -9.34
CA ARG A 245 2.16 -16.52 -10.38
C ARG A 245 2.74 -16.34 -11.78
N LYS A 246 3.69 -15.42 -11.96
CA LYS A 246 4.37 -15.21 -13.25
C LYS A 246 5.14 -16.44 -13.74
N LYS A 247 5.69 -17.26 -12.84
CA LYS A 247 6.43 -18.49 -13.19
C LYS A 247 5.53 -19.70 -13.49
N ALA A 248 4.27 -19.66 -13.07
CA ALA A 248 3.30 -20.74 -13.27
C ALA A 248 2.51 -20.60 -14.59
N LEU A 249 2.78 -19.53 -15.36
CA LEU A 249 2.17 -19.20 -16.65
C LEU A 249 3.12 -19.52 -17.81
#